data_AF-A0AAV4SS08-F1
#
_entry.id   AF-A0AAV4SS08-F1
#
_cell.length_a   1.000
_cell.length_b   1.000
_cell.length_c   1.000
_cell.angle_alpha   90.00
_cell.angle_beta   90.00
_cell.angle_gamma   90.00
#
_symmetry.space_group_name_H-M   'P 1'
#
loop_
_entity.id
_entity.type
_entity.pdbx_description
1 polymer ?
#
loop_
_entity_poly.entity_id
_entity_poly.type
_entity_poly.pdbx_seq_one_letter_code
_entity_poly.pdbx_strand_id
1 'polypeptide(L)'
;MGFSTELQDSFSHEALVGLQDAELKLLENMRKCVLLRAKCDRDYASALTMVSAQAQKLDQSKELEGSFIARAWYAISEEMETTSRIIRRNADSLITSTVEAITSLISEKRALKKTYVEEHDALNRELVRLQNSIDSMKIEYEKLLDMWKDAKSKYEEHYIKGKGAKKVEEAKERYQKIAKKLHILHNDLVLTLCEASEYERHFRTTLLPGLLFINKS
;
A
#
# COMPACT_ATOMS: atom_id res chain seq x y z
N MET A 1 13.06 16.23 7.54
CA MET A 1 13.30 14.78 7.55
C MET A 1 11.95 14.11 7.47
N GLY A 2 11.64 13.53 6.32
CA GLY A 2 10.29 13.04 6.02
C GLY A 2 10.37 11.93 4.97
N PHE A 3 9.49 10.93 5.12
CA PHE A 3 9.36 9.79 4.20
C PHE A 3 9.35 10.24 2.74
N SER A 4 8.73 11.38 2.43
CA SER A 4 8.63 11.96 1.09
C SER A 4 9.95 12.30 0.41
N THR A 5 11.04 12.54 1.14
CA THR A 5 12.36 12.93 0.57
C THR A 5 13.43 11.86 0.71
N GLU A 6 13.26 10.91 1.64
CA GLU A 6 14.29 9.91 1.97
C GLU A 6 13.97 8.50 1.46
N LEU A 7 12.72 8.23 1.02
CA LEU A 7 12.21 6.88 0.72
C LEU A 7 11.65 6.74 -0.70
N GLN A 8 12.29 7.38 -1.68
CA GLN A 8 11.82 7.37 -3.08
C GLN A 8 12.33 6.19 -3.91
N ASP A 9 13.12 5.29 -3.33
CA ASP A 9 13.66 4.13 -4.02
C ASP A 9 12.81 2.85 -3.83
N SER A 10 13.09 1.83 -4.63
CA SER A 10 12.37 0.54 -4.60
C SER A 10 12.53 -0.19 -3.27
N PHE A 11 13.71 -0.09 -2.63
CA PHE A 11 13.96 -0.71 -1.33
C PHE A 11 13.08 -0.09 -0.24
N SER A 12 12.90 1.21 -0.31
CA SER A 12 12.07 1.99 0.59
C SER A 12 10.59 1.64 0.44
N HIS A 13 10.13 1.47 -0.80
CA HIS A 13 8.79 0.95 -1.07
C HIS A 13 8.60 -0.45 -0.46
N GLU A 14 9.52 -1.38 -0.71
CA GLU A 14 9.44 -2.74 -0.16
C GLU A 14 9.46 -2.75 1.37
N ALA A 15 10.31 -1.92 1.99
CA ALA A 15 10.38 -1.78 3.43
C ALA A 15 9.06 -1.26 4.02
N LEU A 16 8.41 -0.30 3.37
CA LEU A 16 7.09 0.22 3.77
C LEU A 16 6.00 -0.84 3.67
N VAL A 17 5.94 -1.58 2.56
CA VAL A 17 4.99 -2.68 2.39
C VAL A 17 5.22 -3.76 3.45
N GLY A 18 6.47 -4.09 3.74
CA GLY A 18 6.86 -5.05 4.78
C GLY A 18 6.48 -4.59 6.19
N LEU A 19 6.63 -3.29 6.49
CA LEU A 19 6.17 -2.70 7.76
C LEU A 19 4.66 -2.85 7.91
N GLN A 20 3.88 -2.51 6.88
CA GLN A 20 2.42 -2.65 6.92
C GLN A 20 1.98 -4.11 7.14
N ASP A 21 2.70 -5.08 6.57
CA ASP A 21 2.46 -6.50 6.82
C ASP A 21 2.76 -6.91 8.26
N ALA A 22 3.83 -6.39 8.84
CA ALA A 22 4.18 -6.63 10.24
C ALA A 22 3.12 -6.04 11.18
N GLU A 23 2.65 -4.83 10.90
CA GLU A 23 1.60 -4.18 11.68
C GLU A 23 0.24 -4.91 11.56
N LEU A 24 -0.13 -5.41 10.38
CA LEU A 24 -1.32 -6.25 10.20
C LEU A 24 -1.22 -7.54 11.03
N LYS A 25 -0.05 -8.20 11.05
CA LYS A 25 0.18 -9.36 11.91
C LYS A 25 0.07 -9.02 13.39
N LEU A 26 0.58 -7.86 13.81
CA LEU A 26 0.44 -7.37 15.17
C LEU A 26 -1.02 -7.13 15.54
N LEU A 27 -1.81 -6.47 14.69
CA LEU A 27 -3.24 -6.26 14.91
C LEU A 27 -4.02 -7.57 15.05
N GLU A 28 -3.72 -8.57 14.21
CA GLU A 28 -4.32 -9.91 14.33
C GLU A 28 -3.96 -10.59 15.65
N ASN A 29 -2.70 -10.45 16.11
CA ASN A 29 -2.27 -10.97 17.40
C ASN A 29 -2.93 -10.23 18.57
N MET A 30 -3.04 -8.91 18.50
CA MET A 30 -3.76 -8.10 19.49
C MET A 30 -5.22 -8.53 19.59
N ARG A 31 -5.92 -8.71 18.46
CA ARG A 31 -7.31 -9.19 18.43
C ARG A 31 -7.44 -10.54 19.15
N LYS A 32 -6.57 -11.49 18.82
CA LYS A 32 -6.56 -12.82 19.47
C LYS A 32 -6.29 -12.74 20.97
N CYS A 33 -5.37 -11.88 21.39
CA CYS A 33 -5.04 -11.67 22.80
C CYS A 33 -6.24 -11.10 23.58
N VAL A 34 -6.91 -10.09 23.04
CA VAL A 34 -8.11 -9.49 23.66
C VAL A 34 -9.26 -10.50 23.73
N LEU A 35 -9.47 -11.29 22.68
CA LEU A 35 -10.46 -12.37 22.68
C LEU A 35 -10.17 -13.43 23.74
N LEU A 36 -8.91 -13.85 23.87
CA LEU A 36 -8.50 -14.82 24.89
C LEU A 36 -8.72 -14.27 26.30
N ARG A 37 -8.35 -13.00 26.53
CA ARG A 37 -8.61 -12.32 27.80
C ARG A 37 -10.11 -12.30 28.13
N ALA A 38 -10.96 -11.88 27.19
CA ALA A 38 -12.41 -11.84 27.40
C ALA A 38 -12.97 -13.24 27.69
N LYS A 39 -12.43 -14.29 27.07
CA LYS A 39 -12.77 -15.68 27.41
C LYS A 39 -12.40 -16.02 28.85
N CYS A 40 -11.16 -15.74 29.27
CA CYS A 40 -10.72 -15.98 30.65
C CYS A 40 -11.59 -15.24 31.67
N ASP A 41 -11.95 -13.97 31.39
CA ASP A 41 -12.83 -13.18 32.26
C ASP A 41 -14.24 -13.81 32.36
N ARG A 42 -14.80 -14.32 31.25
CA ARG A 42 -16.09 -15.04 31.25
C ARG A 42 -16.05 -16.34 32.03
N ASP A 43 -14.98 -17.12 31.85
CA ASP A 43 -14.79 -18.40 32.56
C ASP A 43 -14.65 -18.12 34.08
N TYR A 44 -13.90 -17.09 34.45
CA TYR A 44 -13.74 -16.68 35.85
C TYR A 44 -15.04 -16.15 36.47
N ALA A 45 -15.78 -15.30 35.77
CA ALA A 45 -17.10 -14.84 36.22
C ALA A 45 -18.07 -16.01 36.42
N SER A 46 -18.06 -16.99 35.51
CA SER A 46 -18.90 -18.19 35.64
C SER A 46 -18.54 -19.03 36.87
N ALA A 47 -17.25 -19.20 37.15
CA ALA A 47 -16.79 -19.85 38.37
C ALA A 47 -17.21 -19.09 39.65
N LEU A 48 -17.09 -17.76 39.66
CA LEU A 48 -17.52 -16.92 40.79
C LEU A 48 -19.03 -17.03 41.06
N THR A 49 -19.86 -17.04 40.00
CA THR A 49 -21.30 -17.25 40.16
C THR A 49 -21.62 -18.62 40.75
N MET A 50 -20.89 -19.68 40.38
CA MET A 50 -21.07 -21.00 41.00
C MET A 50 -20.72 -21.00 42.50
N VAL A 51 -19.62 -20.33 42.87
CA VAL A 51 -19.21 -20.19 44.28
C VAL A 51 -20.24 -19.40 45.07
N SER A 52 -20.75 -18.28 44.53
CA SER A 52 -21.81 -17.50 45.19
C SER A 52 -23.10 -18.32 45.37
N ALA A 53 -23.53 -19.06 44.33
CA ALA A 53 -24.69 -19.93 44.41
C ALA A 53 -24.53 -21.05 45.46
N GLN A 54 -23.31 -21.57 45.65
CA GLN A 54 -23.03 -22.55 46.70
C GLN A 54 -23.06 -21.91 48.10
N ALA A 55 -22.51 -20.70 48.23
CA ALA A 55 -22.51 -19.95 49.48
C ALA A 55 -23.92 -19.61 49.98
N GLN A 56 -24.84 -19.28 49.06
CA GLN A 56 -26.23 -18.98 49.36
C GLN A 56 -27.06 -20.22 49.80
N LYS A 57 -26.67 -21.44 49.39
CA LYS A 57 -27.37 -22.67 49.84
C LYS A 57 -27.14 -22.96 51.32
N LEU A 58 -25.99 -22.59 51.87
CA LEU A 58 -25.63 -22.81 53.28
C LEU A 58 -26.42 -21.91 54.23
N ASP A 59 -27.03 -20.85 53.71
CA ASP A 59 -27.69 -19.79 54.48
C ASP A 59 -29.18 -20.09 54.79
N GLN A 60 -29.70 -21.25 54.37
CA GLN A 60 -31.11 -21.64 54.57
C GLN A 60 -31.39 -22.30 55.94
N SER A 61 -30.43 -22.31 56.87
CA SER A 61 -30.62 -22.92 58.18
C SER A 61 -31.44 -22.03 59.12
N LYS A 62 -32.60 -22.53 59.57
CA LYS A 62 -33.43 -21.87 60.60
C LYS A 62 -32.69 -21.69 61.93
N GLU A 63 -31.66 -22.49 62.19
CA GLU A 63 -30.86 -22.40 63.42
C GLU A 63 -30.01 -21.13 63.49
N LEU A 64 -29.78 -20.48 62.34
CA LEU A 64 -28.97 -19.27 62.22
C LEU A 64 -29.81 -17.98 62.15
N GLU A 65 -31.12 -18.08 62.42
CA GLU A 65 -32.01 -16.93 62.38
C GLU A 65 -31.59 -15.87 63.42
N GLY A 66 -31.39 -14.63 62.95
CA GLY A 66 -30.89 -13.52 63.77
C GLY A 66 -29.37 -13.47 63.96
N SER A 67 -28.61 -14.43 63.43
CA SER A 67 -27.13 -14.45 63.54
C SER A 67 -26.46 -13.33 62.73
N PHE A 68 -25.59 -12.56 63.38
CA PHE A 68 -24.75 -11.56 62.70
C PHE A 68 -23.72 -12.21 61.76
N ILE A 69 -23.27 -13.42 62.08
CA ILE A 69 -22.32 -14.17 61.25
C ILE A 69 -22.98 -14.62 59.95
N ALA A 70 -24.22 -15.13 60.02
CA ALA A 70 -25.00 -15.49 58.84
C ALA A 70 -25.24 -14.27 57.93
N ARG A 71 -25.60 -13.12 58.53
CA ARG A 71 -25.77 -11.86 57.77
C ARG A 71 -24.48 -11.40 57.09
N ALA A 72 -23.33 -11.51 57.77
CA ALA A 72 -22.04 -11.18 57.16
C ALA A 72 -21.71 -12.12 56.00
N TRP A 73 -22.00 -13.42 56.15
CA TRP A 73 -21.82 -14.40 55.08
C TRP A 73 -22.71 -14.15 53.85
N TYR A 74 -23.98 -13.79 54.08
CA TYR A 74 -24.89 -13.38 53.02
C TYR A 74 -24.35 -12.18 52.24
N ALA A 75 -23.90 -11.14 52.95
CA ALA A 75 -23.32 -9.95 52.33
C ALA A 75 -22.07 -10.29 51.48
N ILE A 76 -21.19 -11.15 51.99
CA ILE A 76 -20.02 -11.63 51.24
C ILE A 76 -20.47 -12.38 49.97
N SER A 77 -21.52 -13.19 50.05
CA SER A 77 -22.07 -13.95 48.92
C SER A 77 -22.68 -13.05 47.83
N GLU A 78 -23.41 -12.00 48.22
CA GLU A 78 -23.94 -11.00 47.29
C GLU A 78 -22.83 -10.19 46.61
N GLU A 79 -21.78 -9.80 47.34
CA GLU A 79 -20.63 -9.09 46.77
C GLU A 79 -19.86 -9.96 45.75
N MET A 80 -19.73 -11.26 46.01
CA MET A 80 -19.15 -12.21 45.04
C MET A 80 -19.97 -12.28 43.74
N GLU A 81 -21.30 -12.32 43.83
CA GLU A 81 -22.17 -12.34 42.66
C GLU A 81 -22.15 -10.99 41.90
N THR A 82 -22.08 -9.88 42.62
CA THR A 82 -21.93 -8.54 42.02
C THR A 82 -20.60 -8.43 41.27
N THR A 83 -19.52 -8.91 41.85
CA THR A 83 -18.20 -8.97 41.21
C THR A 83 -18.23 -9.82 39.93
N SER A 84 -18.85 -11.01 39.96
CA SER A 84 -19.04 -11.85 38.78
C SER A 84 -19.77 -11.11 37.64
N ARG A 85 -20.87 -10.42 37.95
CA ARG A 85 -21.65 -9.66 36.96
C ARG A 85 -20.83 -8.54 36.32
N ILE A 86 -20.02 -7.82 37.10
CA ILE A 86 -19.14 -6.75 36.59
C ILE A 86 -18.08 -7.33 35.65
N ILE A 87 -17.40 -8.42 36.06
CA ILE A 87 -16.36 -9.07 35.24
C ILE A 87 -16.94 -9.55 33.91
N ARG A 88 -18.11 -10.19 33.94
CA ARG A 88 -18.81 -10.66 32.74
C ARG A 88 -19.16 -9.51 31.79
N ARG A 89 -19.71 -8.41 32.33
CA ARG A 89 -20.04 -7.21 31.55
C ARG A 89 -18.79 -6.59 30.92
N ASN A 90 -17.69 -6.54 31.65
CA ASN A 90 -16.42 -6.02 31.13
C ASN A 90 -15.89 -6.90 29.99
N ALA A 91 -15.97 -8.23 30.12
CA ALA A 91 -15.60 -9.17 29.07
C ALA A 91 -16.46 -9.00 27.81
N ASP A 92 -17.78 -8.86 27.97
CA ASP A 92 -18.69 -8.61 26.85
C ASP A 92 -18.38 -7.26 26.17
N SER A 93 -18.07 -6.21 26.94
CA SER A 93 -17.66 -4.90 26.41
C SER A 93 -16.32 -4.96 25.66
N LEU A 94 -15.36 -5.78 26.10
CA LEU A 94 -14.11 -5.99 25.35
C LEU A 94 -14.40 -6.59 23.97
N ILE A 95 -15.36 -7.52 23.89
CA ILE A 95 -15.75 -8.14 22.62
C ILE A 95 -16.46 -7.13 21.72
N THR A 96 -17.54 -6.50 22.20
CA THR A 96 -18.40 -5.66 21.35
C THR A 96 -17.79 -4.29 21.04
N SER A 97 -16.82 -3.81 21.82
CA SER A 97 -16.17 -2.52 21.54
C SER A 97 -14.75 -2.72 21.02
N THR A 98 -13.88 -3.34 21.80
CA THR A 98 -12.44 -3.37 21.48
C THR A 98 -12.12 -4.33 20.33
N VAL A 99 -12.68 -5.55 20.33
CA VAL A 99 -12.44 -6.53 19.25
C VAL A 99 -13.06 -6.07 17.94
N GLU A 100 -14.25 -5.49 17.98
CA GLU A 100 -14.88 -4.89 16.79
C GLU A 100 -14.04 -3.74 16.22
N ALA A 101 -13.57 -2.82 17.06
CA ALA A 101 -12.70 -1.72 16.63
C ALA A 101 -11.38 -2.23 15.99
N ILE A 102 -10.72 -3.22 16.60
CA ILE A 102 -9.51 -3.82 16.02
C ILE A 102 -9.84 -4.52 14.69
N THR A 103 -11.00 -5.16 14.57
CA THR A 103 -11.43 -5.84 13.34
C THR A 103 -11.66 -4.85 12.20
N SER A 104 -12.34 -3.72 12.48
CA SER A 104 -12.51 -2.63 11.52
C SER A 104 -11.15 -2.04 11.10
N LEU A 105 -10.27 -1.79 12.06
CA LEU A 105 -8.92 -1.26 11.79
C LEU A 105 -8.09 -2.20 10.91
N ILE A 106 -8.18 -3.52 11.11
CA ILE A 106 -7.55 -4.52 10.22
C ILE A 106 -8.09 -4.40 8.79
N SER A 107 -9.40 -4.28 8.64
CA SER A 107 -10.05 -4.16 7.33
C SER A 107 -9.62 -2.89 6.60
N GLU A 108 -9.69 -1.74 7.28
CA GLU A 108 -9.28 -0.44 6.74
C GLU A 108 -7.79 -0.44 6.36
N LYS A 109 -6.92 -0.95 7.23
CA LYS A 109 -5.48 -1.02 6.95
C LYS A 109 -5.16 -1.91 5.75
N ARG A 110 -5.89 -3.01 5.54
CA ARG A 110 -5.75 -3.85 4.33
C ARG A 110 -6.17 -3.09 3.07
N ALA A 111 -7.28 -2.35 3.13
CA ALA A 111 -7.74 -1.56 2.01
C ALA A 111 -6.74 -0.44 1.66
N LEU A 112 -6.25 0.30 2.66
CA LEU A 112 -5.25 1.36 2.48
C LEU A 112 -3.94 0.81 1.91
N LYS A 113 -3.43 -0.32 2.44
CA LYS A 113 -2.25 -0.99 1.88
C LYS A 113 -2.44 -1.34 0.41
N LYS A 114 -3.60 -1.90 0.06
CA LYS A 114 -3.90 -2.29 -1.32
C LYS A 114 -3.88 -1.08 -2.24
N THR A 115 -4.61 -0.02 -1.90
CA THR A 115 -4.63 1.22 -2.68
C THR A 115 -3.22 1.82 -2.83
N TYR A 116 -2.44 1.87 -1.74
CA TYR A 116 -1.07 2.36 -1.80
C TYR A 116 -0.20 1.60 -2.81
N VAL A 117 -0.25 0.26 -2.80
CA VAL A 117 0.51 -0.58 -3.74
C VAL A 117 0.03 -0.38 -5.18
N GLU A 118 -1.29 -0.36 -5.39
CA GLU A 118 -1.87 -0.17 -6.73
C GLU A 118 -1.48 1.18 -7.35
N GLU A 119 -1.54 2.25 -6.57
CA GLU A 119 -1.13 3.60 -6.99
C GLU A 119 0.39 3.67 -7.24
N HIS A 120 1.19 3.12 -6.33
CA HIS A 120 2.64 3.07 -6.51
C HIS A 120 3.04 2.33 -7.80
N ASP A 121 2.42 1.17 -8.05
CA ASP A 121 2.68 0.40 -9.27
C ASP A 121 2.17 1.13 -10.52
N ALA A 122 1.05 1.86 -10.44
CA ALA A 122 0.56 2.67 -11.55
C ALA A 122 1.56 3.76 -11.94
N LEU A 123 2.10 4.47 -10.96
CA LEU A 123 3.09 5.52 -11.19
C LEU A 123 4.38 4.96 -11.82
N ASN A 124 4.84 3.80 -11.36
CA ASN A 124 6.04 3.15 -11.90
C ASN A 124 5.82 2.56 -13.30
N ARG A 125 4.63 2.00 -13.58
CA ARG A 125 4.29 1.52 -14.92
C ARG A 125 4.41 2.63 -15.96
N GLU A 126 4.00 3.84 -15.61
CA GLU A 126 4.08 4.98 -16.52
C GLU A 126 5.52 5.44 -16.77
N LEU A 127 6.39 5.43 -15.74
CA LEU A 127 7.84 5.65 -15.93
C LEU A 127 8.44 4.64 -16.90
N VAL A 128 8.16 3.35 -16.68
CA VAL A 128 8.67 2.26 -17.53
C VAL A 128 8.13 2.38 -18.95
N ARG A 129 6.87 2.77 -19.13
CA ARG A 129 6.26 3.01 -20.45
C ARG A 129 7.02 4.10 -21.21
N LEU A 130 7.29 5.23 -20.56
CA LEU A 130 8.01 6.36 -21.17
C LEU A 130 9.46 6.00 -21.49
N GLN A 131 10.16 5.29 -20.58
CA GLN A 131 11.52 4.80 -20.80
C GLN A 131 11.58 3.86 -22.02
N ASN A 132 10.71 2.85 -22.09
CA ASN A 132 10.66 1.92 -23.21
C ASN A 132 10.36 2.61 -24.55
N SER A 133 9.48 3.63 -24.54
CA SER A 133 9.17 4.43 -25.72
C SER A 133 10.41 5.19 -26.20
N ILE A 134 11.10 5.88 -25.29
CA ILE A 134 12.32 6.63 -25.59
C ILE A 134 13.40 5.71 -26.16
N ASP A 135 13.63 4.55 -25.54
CA ASP A 135 14.68 3.63 -25.97
C ASP A 135 14.37 3.03 -27.35
N SER A 136 13.10 2.71 -27.62
CA SER A 136 12.67 2.26 -28.95
C SER A 136 12.86 3.36 -30.01
N MET A 137 12.54 4.60 -29.67
CA MET A 137 12.70 5.75 -30.57
C MET A 137 14.19 6.07 -30.83
N LYS A 138 15.07 5.93 -29.83
CA LYS A 138 16.53 6.09 -30.01
C LYS A 138 17.07 5.05 -31.00
N ILE A 139 16.68 3.79 -30.86
CA ILE A 139 17.11 2.71 -31.77
C ILE A 139 16.67 3.01 -33.21
N GLU A 140 15.41 3.41 -33.42
CA GLU A 140 14.93 3.75 -34.77
C GLU A 140 15.58 5.04 -35.29
N TYR A 141 15.89 5.99 -34.41
CA TYR A 141 16.59 7.22 -34.76
C TYR A 141 18.01 6.95 -35.27
N GLU A 142 18.78 6.12 -34.58
CA GLU A 142 20.13 5.71 -35.00
C GLU A 142 20.10 5.02 -36.38
N LYS A 143 19.17 4.09 -36.56
CA LYS A 143 18.97 3.39 -37.84
C LYS A 143 18.60 4.35 -38.98
N LEU A 144 17.66 5.27 -38.76
CA LEU A 144 17.28 6.25 -39.78
C LEU A 144 18.41 7.25 -40.06
N LEU A 145 19.20 7.60 -39.05
CA LEU A 145 20.36 8.46 -39.19
C LEU A 145 21.42 7.82 -40.09
N ASP A 146 21.68 6.52 -39.94
CA ASP A 146 22.63 5.82 -40.81
C ASP A 146 22.10 5.66 -42.24
N MET A 147 20.80 5.33 -42.40
CA MET A 147 20.15 5.34 -43.71
C MET A 147 20.22 6.72 -44.39
N TRP A 148 20.10 7.80 -43.61
CA TRP A 148 20.19 9.16 -44.10
C TRP A 148 21.61 9.50 -44.56
N LYS A 149 22.64 9.15 -43.77
CA LYS A 149 24.06 9.33 -44.14
C LYS A 149 24.38 8.61 -45.46
N ASP A 150 23.92 7.38 -45.60
CA ASP A 150 24.10 6.58 -46.82
C ASP A 150 23.40 7.20 -48.03
N ALA A 151 22.15 7.65 -47.87
CA ALA A 151 21.39 8.27 -48.94
C ALA A 151 22.00 9.61 -49.37
N LYS A 152 22.48 10.40 -48.40
CA LYS A 152 23.18 11.66 -48.65
C LYS A 152 24.47 11.42 -49.44
N SER A 153 25.31 10.50 -48.99
CA SER A 153 26.57 10.15 -49.65
C SER A 153 26.35 9.68 -51.11
N LYS A 154 25.34 8.83 -51.35
CA LYS A 154 24.98 8.38 -52.71
C LYS A 154 24.51 9.52 -53.62
N TYR A 155 23.70 10.43 -53.09
CA TYR A 155 23.25 11.60 -53.84
C TYR A 155 24.43 12.51 -54.21
N GLU A 156 25.29 12.84 -53.25
CA GLU A 156 26.49 13.66 -53.46
C GLU A 156 27.43 13.02 -54.50
N GLU A 157 27.65 11.70 -54.41
CA GLU A 157 28.46 10.98 -55.39
C GLU A 157 27.88 11.07 -56.80
N HIS A 158 26.56 10.89 -56.97
CA HIS A 158 25.91 10.94 -58.28
C HIS A 158 25.92 12.35 -58.87
N TYR A 159 25.77 13.37 -58.00
CA TYR A 159 25.84 14.78 -58.37
C TYR A 159 27.25 15.18 -58.82
N ILE A 160 28.28 14.87 -58.03
CA ILE A 160 29.68 15.25 -58.30
C ILE A 160 30.23 14.51 -59.53
N LYS A 161 29.93 13.21 -59.68
CA LYS A 161 30.39 12.41 -60.83
C LYS A 161 29.59 12.67 -62.12
N GLY A 162 28.67 13.64 -62.11
CA GLY A 162 27.87 13.99 -63.28
C GLY A 162 27.06 12.83 -63.85
N LYS A 163 26.54 11.95 -62.98
CA LYS A 163 25.65 10.86 -63.45
C LYS A 163 24.38 11.46 -64.06
N GLY A 164 23.76 10.75 -65.00
CA GLY A 164 22.63 11.29 -65.77
C GLY A 164 21.52 11.89 -64.89
N ALA A 165 20.94 13.02 -65.33
CA ALA A 165 20.01 13.85 -64.57
C ALA A 165 18.90 13.07 -63.84
N LYS A 166 18.34 12.04 -64.49
CA LYS A 166 17.33 11.17 -63.90
C LYS A 166 17.84 10.41 -62.66
N LYS A 167 19.05 9.86 -62.69
CA LYS A 167 19.65 9.14 -61.54
C LYS A 167 19.95 10.06 -60.36
N VAL A 168 20.33 11.31 -60.66
CA VAL A 168 20.58 12.33 -59.63
C VAL A 168 19.27 12.72 -58.95
N GLU A 169 18.19 12.93 -59.71
CA GLU A 169 16.89 13.28 -59.13
C GLU A 169 16.30 12.13 -58.29
N GLU A 170 16.39 10.88 -58.76
CA GLU A 170 15.95 9.71 -57.98
C GLU A 170 16.72 9.57 -56.65
N ALA A 171 18.04 9.83 -56.65
CA ALA A 171 18.85 9.81 -55.43
C ALA A 171 18.48 10.96 -54.49
N LYS A 172 18.22 12.15 -55.03
CA LYS A 172 17.78 13.34 -54.30
C LYS A 172 16.41 13.13 -53.63
N GLU A 173 15.43 12.58 -54.34
CA GLU A 173 14.11 12.26 -53.78
C GLU A 173 14.21 11.26 -52.62
N ARG A 174 15.02 10.20 -52.77
CA ARG A 174 15.27 9.23 -51.70
C ARG A 174 15.91 9.87 -50.47
N TYR A 175 16.95 10.67 -50.68
CA TYR A 175 17.61 11.43 -49.62
C TYR A 175 16.62 12.35 -48.88
N GLN A 176 15.85 13.17 -49.61
CA GLN A 176 14.87 14.09 -49.02
C GLN A 176 13.76 13.35 -48.27
N LYS A 177 13.29 12.21 -48.79
CA LYS A 177 12.28 11.37 -48.12
C LYS A 177 12.78 10.83 -46.79
N ILE A 178 14.01 10.34 -46.73
CA ILE A 178 14.62 9.84 -45.49
C ILE A 178 14.89 11.01 -44.52
N ALA A 179 15.37 12.14 -45.01
CA ALA A 179 15.57 13.35 -44.21
C ALA A 179 14.28 13.81 -43.54
N LYS A 180 13.16 13.85 -44.28
CA LYS A 180 11.85 14.18 -43.71
C LYS A 180 11.44 13.22 -42.60
N LYS A 181 11.63 11.91 -42.79
CA LYS A 181 11.34 10.90 -41.75
C LYS A 181 12.21 11.09 -40.50
N LEU A 182 13.51 11.33 -40.69
CA LEU A 182 14.45 11.57 -39.60
C LEU A 182 14.06 12.82 -38.80
N HIS A 183 13.68 13.91 -39.46
CA HIS A 183 13.23 15.14 -38.77
C HIS A 183 11.93 14.94 -37.99
N ILE A 184 10.96 14.19 -38.53
CA ILE A 184 9.73 13.87 -37.81
C ILE A 184 10.06 13.06 -36.55
N LEU A 185 10.83 11.97 -36.69
CA LEU A 185 11.22 11.15 -35.54
C LEU A 185 12.05 11.93 -34.52
N HIS A 186 12.93 12.84 -34.97
CA HIS A 186 13.68 13.73 -34.10
C HIS A 186 12.74 14.55 -33.21
N ASN A 187 11.76 15.22 -33.82
CA ASN A 187 10.82 16.07 -33.11
C ASN A 187 9.99 15.24 -32.11
N ASP A 188 9.49 14.08 -32.52
CA ASP A 188 8.73 13.19 -31.65
C ASP A 188 9.59 12.70 -30.46
N LEU A 189 10.87 12.38 -30.70
CA LEU A 189 11.80 11.94 -29.66
C LEU A 189 12.06 13.07 -28.65
N VAL A 190 12.28 14.29 -29.13
CA VAL A 190 12.46 15.47 -28.26
C VAL A 190 11.22 15.72 -27.41
N LEU A 191 10.02 15.66 -28.00
CA LEU A 191 8.77 15.84 -27.26
C LEU A 191 8.57 14.77 -26.19
N THR A 192 8.82 13.50 -26.53
CA THR A 192 8.73 12.38 -25.59
C THR A 192 9.76 12.50 -24.45
N LEU A 193 10.98 12.97 -24.75
CA LEU A 193 12.00 13.24 -23.73
C LEU A 193 11.57 14.37 -22.78
N CYS A 194 10.93 15.43 -23.30
CA CYS A 194 10.36 16.49 -22.48
C CYS A 194 9.24 15.93 -21.57
N GLU A 195 8.31 15.14 -22.12
CA GLU A 195 7.24 14.49 -21.36
C GLU A 195 7.81 13.63 -20.23
N ALA A 196 8.79 12.77 -20.54
CA ALA A 196 9.41 11.92 -19.54
C ALA A 196 10.15 12.69 -18.44
N SER A 197 10.87 13.76 -18.81
CA SER A 197 11.56 14.62 -17.85
C SER A 197 10.58 15.34 -16.92
N GLU A 198 9.47 15.82 -17.47
CA GLU A 198 8.39 16.45 -16.72
C GLU A 198 7.71 15.44 -15.79
N TYR A 199 7.39 14.23 -16.29
CA TYR A 199 6.79 13.18 -15.49
C TYR A 199 7.72 12.75 -14.35
N GLU A 200 9.01 12.53 -14.61
CA GLU A 200 9.99 12.18 -13.57
C GLU A 200 10.08 13.27 -12.49
N ARG A 201 10.07 14.54 -12.89
CA ARG A 201 10.03 15.67 -11.95
C ARG A 201 8.76 15.62 -11.09
N HIS A 202 7.59 15.45 -11.69
CA HIS A 202 6.32 15.37 -10.96
C HIS A 202 6.27 14.15 -10.05
N PHE A 203 6.78 13.01 -10.50
CA PHE A 203 6.90 11.78 -9.73
C PHE A 203 7.68 12.00 -8.44
N ARG A 204 8.88 12.59 -8.54
CA ARG A 204 9.78 12.81 -7.39
C ARG A 204 9.35 13.96 -6.47
N THR A 205 8.64 14.96 -6.99
CA THR A 205 8.34 16.19 -6.21
C THR A 205 6.91 16.26 -5.70
N THR A 206 5.98 15.54 -6.33
CA THR A 206 4.55 15.67 -6.04
C THR A 206 3.88 14.32 -5.83
N LEU A 207 3.95 13.40 -6.81
CA LEU A 207 3.12 12.19 -6.80
C LEU A 207 3.56 11.19 -5.73
N LEU A 208 4.84 10.78 -5.74
CA LEU A 208 5.36 9.84 -4.75
C LEU A 208 5.40 10.45 -3.33
N PRO A 209 5.87 11.70 -3.15
CA PRO A 209 5.72 12.40 -1.87
C PRO A 209 4.28 12.43 -1.32
N GLY A 210 3.29 12.73 -2.18
CA GLY A 210 1.89 12.76 -1.79
C GLY A 210 1.38 11.39 -1.36
N LEU A 211 1.73 10.35 -2.10
CA LEU A 211 1.38 8.97 -1.78
C LEU A 211 1.98 8.52 -0.44
N LEU A 212 3.25 8.87 -0.19
CA LEU A 212 3.95 8.55 1.06
C LEU A 212 3.39 9.34 2.27
N PHE A 213 2.91 10.56 2.06
CA PHE A 213 2.26 11.35 3.10
C PHE A 213 0.94 10.74 3.56
N ILE A 214 0.11 10.29 2.62
CA ILE A 214 -1.19 9.65 2.91
C ILE A 214 -0.99 8.34 3.70
N ASN A 215 0.09 7.59 3.43
CA ASN A 215 0.42 6.36 4.14
C ASN A 215 0.76 6.58 5.63
N LYS A 216 1.18 7.80 6.01
CA LYS A 216 1.54 8.15 7.40
C LYS A 216 0.33 8.52 8.28
N SER A 217 -0.81 8.87 7.67
CA SER A 217 -2.01 9.37 8.36
C SER A 217 -2.97 8.23 8.66
#